data_AF-A0A7X4GQH2-F1
#
_entry.id   AF-A0A7X4GQH2-F1
#
_cell.length_a   1.000
_cell.length_b   1.000
_cell.length_c   1.000
_cell.angle_alpha   90.00
_cell.angle_beta   90.00
_cell.angle_gamma   90.00
#
_symmetry.space_group_name_H-M   'P 1'
#
loop_
_entity.id
_entity.type
_entity.pdbx_description
1 polymer ?
#
loop_
_entity_poly.entity_id
_entity_poly.type
_entity_poly.pdbx_seq_one_letter_code
_entity_poly.pdbx_strand_id
1 'polypeptide(L)'
;MHTKIEDQVITFATKDANFTGNYGTSKTVTISLDVYTKDVSYFGFGQTTRPLIVEMRDYDTPPAGLNYSSVWYYLGDFDPNKPLQHFSVTIADTKSKGLPAGWGGYGAISEDMHPELPSDRTFKNILASVDQLVFSTAMPGVVSDFVNFDVALDNISISAVPEPSETLMLGAGLGLLGLVARRRKRNGQVVN
;
A
#
# COMPACT_ATOMS: atom_id res chain seq x y z
N MET A 1 0.94 -10.80 -12.56
CA MET A 1 -0.07 -11.84 -12.20
C MET A 1 -1.32 -11.63 -13.03
N HIS A 2 -1.92 -12.70 -13.59
CA HIS A 2 -3.15 -12.64 -14.41
C HIS A 2 -4.18 -13.60 -13.84
N THR A 3 -5.45 -13.22 -13.84
CA THR A 3 -6.54 -14.05 -13.33
C THR A 3 -7.80 -13.87 -14.17
N LYS A 4 -8.43 -15.00 -14.48
CA LYS A 4 -9.75 -15.09 -15.10
C LYS A 4 -10.64 -15.97 -14.24
N ILE A 5 -11.65 -15.38 -13.61
CA ILE A 5 -12.50 -16.06 -12.64
C ILE A 5 -13.89 -15.43 -12.57
N GLU A 6 -14.86 -16.24 -12.22
CA GLU A 6 -16.21 -15.83 -11.84
C GLU A 6 -16.27 -15.77 -10.31
N ASP A 7 -16.53 -14.60 -9.74
CA ASP A 7 -16.61 -14.43 -8.29
C ASP A 7 -17.39 -13.15 -7.94
N GLN A 8 -17.79 -13.00 -6.68
CA GLN A 8 -18.23 -11.70 -6.14
C GLN A 8 -17.03 -10.77 -5.94
N VAL A 9 -15.88 -11.37 -5.63
CA VAL A 9 -14.66 -10.66 -5.25
C VAL A 9 -13.45 -11.38 -5.82
N ILE A 10 -12.52 -10.63 -6.39
CA ILE A 10 -11.16 -11.11 -6.61
C ILE A 10 -10.18 -10.51 -5.60
N THR A 11 -9.23 -11.34 -5.17
CA THR A 11 -8.22 -10.99 -4.17
C THR A 11 -6.84 -11.49 -4.60
N PHE A 12 -5.86 -10.61 -4.48
CA PHE A 12 -4.45 -10.83 -4.75
C PHE A 12 -3.67 -10.53 -3.47
N ALA A 13 -3.10 -11.55 -2.84
CA ALA A 13 -2.49 -11.40 -1.52
C ALA A 13 -1.08 -11.98 -1.48
N THR A 14 -0.20 -11.34 -0.72
CA THR A 14 1.16 -11.82 -0.46
C THR A 14 1.52 -11.68 1.01
N LYS A 15 2.28 -12.65 1.52
CA LYS A 15 2.92 -12.63 2.84
C LYS A 15 4.45 -12.54 2.75
N ASP A 16 4.96 -12.29 1.55
CA ASP A 16 6.40 -12.18 1.30
C ASP A 16 7.00 -11.00 2.09
N ALA A 17 8.13 -11.26 2.76
CA ALA A 17 8.81 -10.30 3.64
C ALA A 17 9.27 -9.01 2.93
N ASN A 18 9.35 -9.00 1.61
CA ASN A 18 9.63 -7.78 0.83
C ASN A 18 8.44 -6.81 0.81
N PHE A 19 7.23 -7.28 1.15
CA PHE A 19 5.99 -6.51 1.13
C PHE A 19 5.28 -6.48 2.50
N THR A 20 5.88 -7.04 3.54
CA THR A 20 5.28 -7.17 4.89
C THR A 20 6.28 -6.71 5.96
N GLY A 21 5.81 -6.56 7.18
CA GLY A 21 6.60 -6.13 8.34
C GLY A 21 6.27 -4.71 8.82
N ASN A 22 7.29 -4.01 9.32
CA ASN A 22 7.13 -2.72 9.99
C ASN A 22 7.32 -1.53 9.03
N TYR A 23 6.20 -0.97 8.58
CA TYR A 23 6.15 0.20 7.70
C TYR A 23 6.46 1.50 8.46
N GLY A 24 6.34 1.50 9.79
CA GLY A 24 6.66 2.63 10.67
C GLY A 24 8.15 2.97 10.78
N THR A 25 9.02 2.19 10.14
CA THR A 25 10.46 2.48 10.02
C THR A 25 10.73 3.73 9.18
N SER A 26 9.86 4.03 8.22
CA SER A 26 9.88 5.24 7.41
C SER A 26 8.66 6.09 7.73
N LYS A 27 8.78 7.42 7.75
CA LYS A 27 7.61 8.28 8.02
C LYS A 27 6.61 8.27 6.87
N THR A 28 7.11 8.19 5.63
CA THR A 28 6.29 8.17 4.42
C THR A 28 6.55 6.89 3.64
N VAL A 29 5.48 6.23 3.19
CA VAL A 29 5.55 5.02 2.35
C VAL A 29 4.59 5.16 1.18
N THR A 30 5.08 4.86 -0.02
CA THR A 30 4.26 4.80 -1.23
C THR A 30 4.09 3.35 -1.68
N ILE A 31 2.83 2.97 -1.93
CA ILE A 31 2.46 1.69 -2.51
C ILE A 31 1.92 1.97 -3.90
N SER A 32 2.33 1.19 -4.89
CA SER A 32 1.85 1.32 -6.27
C SER A 32 1.76 -0.01 -6.98
N LEU A 33 0.98 -0.04 -8.06
CA LEU A 33 0.89 -1.15 -9.00
C LEU A 33 0.39 -0.68 -10.36
N ASP A 34 0.66 -1.49 -11.38
CA ASP A 34 0.03 -1.37 -12.69
C ASP A 34 -1.09 -2.41 -12.83
N VAL A 35 -2.18 -1.99 -13.46
CA VAL A 35 -3.39 -2.79 -13.63
C VAL A 35 -3.83 -2.76 -15.08
N TYR A 36 -4.03 -3.94 -15.64
CA TYR A 36 -4.68 -4.13 -16.92
C TYR A 36 -6.00 -4.88 -16.73
N THR A 37 -7.10 -4.21 -17.02
CA THR A 37 -8.45 -4.77 -16.93
C THR A 37 -8.92 -5.11 -18.34
N LYS A 38 -8.98 -6.41 -18.66
CA LYS A 38 -9.45 -6.85 -19.97
C LYS A 38 -10.96 -7.00 -20.01
N ASP A 39 -11.55 -7.52 -18.94
CA ASP A 39 -13.00 -7.58 -18.79
C ASP A 39 -13.41 -7.54 -17.32
N VAL A 40 -14.48 -6.81 -17.04
CA VAL A 40 -15.30 -6.94 -15.84
C VAL A 40 -16.73 -6.80 -16.30
N SER A 41 -17.53 -7.88 -16.20
CA SER A 41 -18.85 -7.89 -16.82
C SER A 41 -19.88 -8.69 -16.04
N TYR A 42 -21.12 -8.19 -16.06
CA TYR A 42 -22.29 -8.97 -15.66
C TYR A 42 -22.60 -9.96 -16.78
N PHE A 43 -22.88 -11.22 -16.42
CA PHE A 43 -23.13 -12.38 -17.28
C PHE A 43 -23.82 -12.09 -18.64
N GLY A 44 -23.06 -11.67 -19.66
CA GLY A 44 -23.60 -11.33 -20.98
C GLY A 44 -24.50 -10.08 -21.02
N PHE A 45 -24.59 -9.32 -19.93
CA PHE A 45 -25.41 -8.11 -19.80
C PHE A 45 -24.63 -6.81 -20.00
N GLY A 46 -23.30 -6.88 -20.08
CA GLY A 46 -22.44 -5.74 -20.38
C GLY A 46 -21.30 -5.56 -19.38
N GLN A 47 -20.36 -4.70 -19.75
CA GLN A 47 -19.22 -4.35 -18.92
C GLN A 47 -19.62 -3.44 -17.76
N THR A 48 -18.89 -3.56 -16.65
CA THR A 48 -19.03 -2.75 -15.44
C THR A 48 -17.65 -2.46 -14.86
N THR A 49 -17.61 -1.72 -13.77
CA THR A 49 -16.39 -1.46 -13.01
C THR A 49 -16.46 -2.11 -11.63
N ARG A 50 -15.30 -2.34 -11.02
CA ARG A 50 -15.20 -2.83 -9.64
C ARG A 50 -14.12 -2.08 -8.88
N PRO A 51 -14.37 -1.72 -7.61
CA PRO A 51 -13.39 -1.01 -6.82
C PRO A 51 -12.15 -1.87 -6.63
N LEU A 52 -10.99 -1.23 -6.62
CA LEU A 52 -9.72 -1.80 -6.23
C LEU A 52 -9.25 -1.11 -4.96
N ILE A 53 -9.04 -1.90 -3.92
CA ILE A 53 -8.40 -1.45 -2.69
C ILE A 53 -7.01 -2.06 -2.54
N VAL A 54 -6.17 -1.36 -1.78
CA VAL A 54 -5.06 -1.98 -1.06
C VAL A 54 -5.44 -2.09 0.41
N GLU A 55 -5.15 -3.23 1.01
CA GLU A 55 -5.42 -3.55 2.41
C GLU A 55 -4.17 -4.15 3.05
N MET A 56 -3.83 -3.67 4.25
CA MET A 56 -2.73 -4.19 5.07
C MET A 56 -3.33 -4.83 6.31
N ARG A 57 -3.13 -6.15 6.43
CA ARG A 57 -3.72 -6.96 7.49
C ARG A 57 -2.67 -7.33 8.53
N ASP A 58 -3.08 -7.26 9.79
CA ASP A 58 -2.34 -7.67 10.97
C ASP A 58 -3.12 -8.78 11.69
N TYR A 59 -2.47 -9.94 11.86
CA TYR A 59 -3.01 -11.15 12.47
C TYR A 59 -2.48 -11.38 13.90
N ASP A 60 -1.59 -10.53 14.41
CA ASP A 60 -0.93 -10.72 15.70
C ASP A 60 -1.89 -10.51 16.88
N THR A 61 -2.81 -9.56 16.74
CA THR A 61 -3.79 -9.20 17.78
C THR A 61 -5.19 -9.02 17.19
N PRO A 62 -5.83 -10.11 16.72
CA PRO A 62 -7.13 -10.04 16.10
C PRO A 62 -8.22 -9.77 17.15
N PRO A 63 -9.24 -8.97 16.83
CA PRO A 63 -10.41 -8.77 17.67
C PRO A 63 -11.19 -10.08 17.86
N ALA A 64 -11.94 -10.18 18.96
CA ALA A 64 -12.71 -11.39 19.27
C ALA A 64 -13.67 -11.74 18.12
N GLY A 65 -13.56 -12.97 17.61
CA GLY A 65 -14.42 -13.49 16.54
C GLY A 65 -14.00 -13.08 15.12
N LEU A 66 -12.91 -12.32 14.97
CA LEU A 66 -12.32 -11.98 13.67
C LEU A 66 -10.92 -12.59 13.53
N ASN A 67 -10.44 -12.68 12.30
CA ASN A 67 -9.13 -13.28 12.00
C ASN A 67 -7.98 -12.27 11.98
N TYR A 68 -8.28 -10.98 11.81
CA TYR A 68 -7.29 -9.91 11.68
C TYR A 68 -7.93 -8.54 11.95
N SER A 69 -7.08 -7.53 12.17
CA SER A 69 -7.44 -6.12 11.96
C SER A 69 -6.73 -5.61 10.71
N SER A 70 -7.28 -4.60 10.05
CA SER A 70 -6.63 -4.04 8.86
C SER A 70 -6.93 -2.57 8.64
N VAL A 71 -6.09 -1.95 7.82
CA VAL A 71 -6.33 -0.62 7.24
C VAL A 71 -6.32 -0.75 5.73
N TRP A 72 -7.21 -0.02 5.07
CA TRP A 72 -7.41 -0.14 3.63
C TRP A 72 -7.62 1.21 2.96
N TYR A 73 -7.31 1.29 1.67
CA TYR A 73 -7.45 2.49 0.87
C TYR A 73 -8.00 2.16 -0.51
N TYR A 74 -8.94 2.96 -1.01
CA TYR A 74 -9.50 2.86 -2.35
C TYR A 74 -8.56 3.49 -3.39
N LEU A 75 -7.99 2.66 -4.26
CA LEU A 75 -7.03 3.07 -5.27
C LEU A 75 -7.69 3.61 -6.54
N GLY A 76 -8.87 3.10 -6.87
CA GLY A 76 -9.56 3.35 -8.13
C GLY A 76 -10.39 2.14 -8.52
N ASP A 77 -10.79 2.06 -9.79
CA ASP A 77 -11.61 0.97 -10.30
C ASP A 77 -10.86 0.11 -11.32
N PHE A 78 -11.12 -1.19 -11.30
CA PHE A 78 -11.00 -2.04 -12.47
C PHE A 78 -12.01 -1.58 -13.52
N ASP A 79 -11.54 -0.87 -14.54
CA ASP A 79 -12.35 -0.35 -15.64
C ASP A 79 -11.86 -0.94 -16.97
N PRO A 80 -12.64 -1.81 -17.63
CA PRO A 80 -12.24 -2.42 -18.90
C PRO A 80 -12.18 -1.44 -20.07
N ASN A 81 -12.67 -0.20 -19.90
CA ASN A 81 -12.63 0.84 -20.92
C ASN A 81 -11.35 1.69 -20.85
N LYS A 82 -10.46 1.40 -19.89
CA LYS A 82 -9.19 2.10 -19.73
C LYS A 82 -8.03 1.27 -20.29
N PRO A 83 -6.98 1.92 -20.81
CA PRO A 83 -5.72 1.24 -21.06
C PRO A 83 -5.09 0.78 -19.74
N LEU A 84 -3.86 0.23 -19.79
CA LEU A 84 -3.06 -0.02 -18.58
C LEU A 84 -3.08 1.21 -17.66
N GLN A 85 -3.46 1.01 -16.40
CA GLN A 85 -3.58 2.05 -15.39
C GLN A 85 -2.49 1.89 -14.34
N HIS A 86 -1.88 3.00 -13.93
CA HIS A 86 -0.98 3.03 -12.77
C HIS A 86 -1.74 3.56 -11.56
N PHE A 87 -1.84 2.75 -10.51
CA PHE A 87 -2.46 3.12 -9.26
C PHE A 87 -1.41 3.30 -8.17
N SER A 88 -1.61 4.29 -7.30
CA SER A 88 -0.74 4.52 -6.17
C SER A 88 -1.46 5.19 -5.01
N VAL A 89 -1.00 4.89 -3.79
CA VAL A 89 -1.31 5.63 -2.57
C VAL A 89 -0.02 5.92 -1.82
N THR A 90 0.06 7.12 -1.24
CA THR A 90 1.15 7.49 -0.32
C THR A 90 0.60 7.69 1.08
N ILE A 91 1.13 6.94 2.03
CA ILE A 91 0.93 7.13 3.45
C ILE A 91 1.86 8.25 3.90
N ALA A 92 1.32 9.44 4.18
CA ALA A 92 2.11 10.61 4.54
C ALA A 92 2.68 10.56 5.99
N ASP A 93 2.03 9.83 6.87
CA ASP A 93 2.50 9.59 8.25
C ASP A 93 2.14 8.17 8.71
N THR A 94 3.11 7.26 8.62
CA THR A 94 2.99 5.88 9.11
C THR A 94 2.86 5.77 10.62
N LYS A 95 3.11 6.87 11.36
CA LYS A 95 3.01 6.93 12.82
C LYS A 95 1.72 7.59 13.30
N SER A 96 0.81 7.91 12.39
CA SER A 96 -0.51 8.47 12.73
C SER A 96 -1.28 7.55 13.67
N LYS A 97 -1.91 8.14 14.69
CA LYS A 97 -2.82 7.42 15.60
C LYS A 97 -4.18 7.17 14.96
N GLY A 98 -4.74 8.18 14.29
CA GLY A 98 -6.01 8.07 13.58
C GLY A 98 -5.83 7.58 12.14
N LEU A 99 -6.93 7.13 11.53
CA LEU A 99 -6.97 6.87 10.09
C LEU A 99 -6.77 8.19 9.33
N PRO A 100 -5.78 8.27 8.42
CA PRO A 100 -5.66 9.43 7.53
C PRO A 100 -6.87 9.53 6.58
N ALA A 101 -7.08 10.70 5.99
CA ALA A 101 -8.17 10.88 5.02
C ALA A 101 -8.10 9.85 3.88
N GLY A 102 -9.25 9.25 3.54
CA GLY A 102 -9.37 8.21 2.52
C GLY A 102 -9.01 6.79 2.98
N TRP A 103 -8.45 6.63 4.18
CA TRP A 103 -8.19 5.31 4.76
C TRP A 103 -9.38 4.83 5.59
N GLY A 104 -9.73 3.56 5.40
CA GLY A 104 -10.69 2.85 6.23
C GLY A 104 -10.02 1.89 7.20
N GLY A 105 -10.78 1.50 8.23
CA GLY A 105 -10.38 0.49 9.23
C GLY A 105 -11.25 -0.75 9.13
N TYR A 106 -10.73 -1.86 9.66
CA TYR A 106 -11.47 -3.09 9.86
C TYR A 106 -11.00 -3.79 11.14
N GLY A 107 -11.94 -4.44 11.83
CA GLY A 107 -11.71 -5.16 13.08
C GLY A 107 -12.79 -4.86 14.13
N ALA A 108 -13.57 -3.81 13.93
CA ALA A 108 -14.77 -3.51 14.71
C ALA A 108 -15.87 -2.96 13.81
N ILE A 109 -17.06 -2.82 14.38
CA ILE A 109 -18.23 -2.23 13.74
C ILE A 109 -18.69 -1.08 14.64
N SER A 110 -18.77 0.12 14.07
CA SER A 110 -19.29 1.31 14.73
C SER A 110 -20.78 1.18 15.06
N GLU A 111 -21.29 2.10 15.89
CA GLU A 111 -22.73 2.17 16.21
C GLU A 111 -23.61 2.27 14.95
N ASP A 112 -23.13 2.96 13.92
CA ASP A 112 -23.81 3.13 12.63
C ASP A 112 -23.59 1.96 11.64
N MET A 113 -23.09 0.83 12.13
CA MET A 113 -22.83 -0.40 11.37
C MET A 113 -21.76 -0.27 10.26
N HIS A 114 -20.87 0.72 10.36
CA HIS A 114 -19.72 0.84 9.46
C HIS A 114 -18.47 0.16 10.03
N PRO A 115 -17.66 -0.54 9.21
CA PRO A 115 -16.38 -1.07 9.65
C PRO A 115 -15.43 0.01 10.11
N GLU A 116 -14.75 -0.25 11.22
CA GLU A 116 -13.75 0.63 11.80
C GLU A 116 -12.61 -0.16 12.42
N LEU A 117 -11.57 0.55 12.85
CA LEU A 117 -10.55 -0.05 13.70
C LEU A 117 -11.10 -0.28 15.10
N PRO A 118 -10.75 -1.39 15.77
CA PRO A 118 -11.01 -1.58 17.18
C PRO A 118 -10.47 -0.43 18.03
N SER A 119 -11.15 -0.10 19.14
CA SER A 119 -10.79 1.03 20.01
C SER A 119 -9.38 0.97 20.62
N ASP A 120 -8.80 -0.23 20.70
CA ASP A 120 -7.44 -0.49 21.20
C ASP A 120 -6.39 -0.55 20.08
N ARG A 121 -6.79 -0.33 18.82
CA ARG A 121 -5.91 -0.32 17.64
C ARG A 121 -5.82 1.08 17.05
N THR A 122 -4.67 1.37 16.47
CA THR A 122 -4.40 2.61 15.73
C THR A 122 -3.85 2.31 14.35
N PHE A 123 -3.90 3.27 13.44
CA PHE A 123 -3.30 3.14 12.10
C PHE A 123 -1.81 2.75 12.19
N LYS A 124 -1.05 3.44 13.05
CA LYS A 124 0.33 3.09 13.40
C LYS A 124 0.49 1.66 13.88
N ASN A 125 -0.40 1.17 14.75
CA ASN A 125 -0.26 -0.19 15.29
C ASN A 125 -0.40 -1.24 14.19
N ILE A 126 -1.32 -1.04 13.24
CA ILE A 126 -1.50 -1.95 12.11
C ILE A 126 -0.26 -1.92 11.21
N LEU A 127 0.25 -0.72 10.89
CA LEU A 127 1.44 -0.56 10.05
C LEU A 127 2.75 -1.05 10.68
N ALA A 128 2.79 -1.24 12.00
CA ALA A 128 3.99 -1.72 12.69
C ALA A 128 4.24 -3.23 12.50
N SER A 129 3.21 -3.97 12.10
CA SER A 129 3.18 -5.44 12.02
C SER A 129 2.27 -5.90 10.88
N VAL A 130 2.49 -5.40 9.66
CA VAL A 130 1.73 -5.86 8.50
C VAL A 130 2.15 -7.28 8.15
N ASP A 131 1.26 -8.25 8.25
CA ASP A 131 1.55 -9.66 7.95
C ASP A 131 1.15 -10.06 6.53
N GLN A 132 0.24 -9.31 5.93
CA GLN A 132 -0.26 -9.57 4.59
C GLN A 132 -0.64 -8.28 3.88
N LEU A 133 -0.11 -8.10 2.67
CA LEU A 133 -0.56 -7.09 1.74
C LEU A 133 -1.58 -7.70 0.79
N VAL A 134 -2.70 -7.01 0.61
CA VAL A 134 -3.84 -7.50 -0.18
C VAL A 134 -4.30 -6.41 -1.16
N PHE A 135 -4.44 -6.78 -2.42
CA PHE A 135 -5.19 -6.02 -3.41
C PHE A 135 -6.50 -6.74 -3.68
N SER A 136 -7.64 -6.07 -3.51
CA SER A 136 -8.93 -6.75 -3.59
C SER A 136 -10.02 -5.83 -4.11
N THR A 137 -11.11 -6.46 -4.53
CA THR A 137 -12.40 -5.82 -4.82
C THR A 137 -13.36 -5.90 -3.63
N ALA A 138 -13.02 -6.63 -2.57
CA ALA A 138 -13.76 -6.67 -1.33
C ALA A 138 -13.46 -5.43 -0.49
N MET A 139 -14.25 -4.38 -0.66
CA MET A 139 -14.26 -3.26 0.27
C MET A 139 -14.95 -3.70 1.57
N PRO A 140 -14.31 -3.57 2.75
CA PRO A 140 -14.95 -3.88 4.01
C PRO A 140 -16.29 -3.15 4.18
N GLY A 141 -17.33 -3.89 4.59
CA GLY A 141 -18.68 -3.36 4.81
C GLY A 141 -19.52 -3.19 3.54
N VAL A 142 -18.98 -3.51 2.37
CA VAL A 142 -19.68 -3.45 1.10
C VAL A 142 -19.97 -4.86 0.61
N VAL A 143 -21.21 -5.12 0.18
CA VAL A 143 -21.60 -6.37 -0.47
C VAL A 143 -21.39 -6.22 -1.97
N SER A 144 -20.75 -7.21 -2.58
CA SER A 144 -20.46 -7.24 -4.02
C SER A 144 -21.34 -8.24 -4.76
N ASP A 145 -21.80 -7.85 -5.96
CA ASP A 145 -22.50 -8.74 -6.89
C ASP A 145 -21.52 -9.60 -7.70
N PHE A 146 -21.98 -10.79 -8.10
CA PHE A 146 -21.24 -11.70 -8.98
C PHE A 146 -20.99 -11.10 -10.37
N VAL A 147 -19.73 -11.10 -10.79
CA VAL A 147 -19.30 -10.72 -12.14
C VAL A 147 -18.15 -11.60 -12.62
N ASN A 148 -17.92 -11.57 -13.93
CA ASN A 148 -16.70 -12.13 -14.51
C ASN A 148 -15.56 -11.13 -14.39
N PHE A 149 -14.37 -11.63 -14.05
CA PHE A 149 -13.14 -10.86 -14.05
C PHE A 149 -12.14 -11.47 -15.03
N ASP A 150 -11.50 -10.63 -15.84
CA ASP A 150 -10.28 -10.93 -16.61
C ASP A 150 -9.33 -9.74 -16.40
N VAL A 151 -8.46 -9.85 -15.39
CA VAL A 151 -7.57 -8.76 -14.96
C VAL A 151 -6.14 -9.24 -14.74
N ALA A 152 -5.19 -8.34 -14.94
CA ALA A 152 -3.78 -8.54 -14.61
C ALA A 152 -3.23 -7.40 -13.77
N LEU A 153 -2.44 -7.75 -12.75
CA LEU A 153 -1.70 -6.83 -11.89
C LEU A 153 -0.20 -7.05 -12.10
N ASP A 154 0.57 -5.97 -12.21
CA ASP A 154 2.02 -6.03 -12.36
C ASP A 154 2.71 -4.84 -11.68
N ASN A 155 4.05 -4.85 -11.64
CA ASN A 155 4.89 -3.77 -11.12
C ASN A 155 4.49 -3.30 -9.71
N ILE A 156 4.11 -4.24 -8.84
CA ILE A 156 3.79 -3.96 -7.44
C ILE A 156 5.07 -3.44 -6.76
N SER A 157 4.98 -2.26 -6.17
CA SER A 157 6.10 -1.60 -5.51
C SER A 157 5.69 -1.02 -4.17
N ILE A 158 6.61 -1.13 -3.21
CA ILE A 158 6.54 -0.44 -1.92
C ILE A 158 7.87 0.26 -1.74
N SER A 159 7.81 1.58 -1.55
CA SER A 159 9.00 2.39 -1.37
C SER A 159 8.85 3.30 -0.16
N ALA A 160 9.88 3.31 0.67
CA ALA A 160 10.09 4.38 1.63
C ALA A 160 10.40 5.66 0.86
N VAL A 161 9.73 6.76 1.20
CA VAL A 161 10.07 8.09 0.67
C VAL A 161 11.08 8.70 1.64
N PRO A 162 12.36 8.89 1.25
CA PRO A 162 13.37 9.48 2.12
C PRO A 162 12.94 10.88 2.55
N GLU A 163 13.15 11.22 3.83
CA GLU A 163 12.84 12.57 4.27
C GLU A 163 13.83 13.55 3.61
N PRO A 164 13.39 14.77 3.22
CA PRO A 164 14.27 15.76 2.59
C PRO A 164 15.56 16.03 3.39
N SER A 165 15.49 15.94 4.71
CA SER A 165 16.65 16.09 5.61
C SER A 165 17.69 14.98 5.46
N GLU A 166 17.30 13.74 5.15
CA GLU A 166 18.25 12.64 4.94
C GLU A 166 19.04 12.84 3.66
N THR A 167 18.37 13.35 2.62
CA THR A 167 19.01 13.70 1.34
C THR A 167 19.97 14.88 1.52
N LEU A 168 19.58 15.88 2.30
CA LEU A 168 20.44 17.01 2.65
C LEU A 168 21.65 16.57 3.47
N MET A 169 21.49 15.66 4.44
CA MET A 169 22.58 15.15 5.26
C MET A 169 23.54 14.28 4.44
N LEU A 170 23.03 13.43 3.53
CA LEU A 170 23.84 12.67 2.60
C LEU A 170 24.62 13.59 1.65
N GLY A 171 23.94 14.58 1.08
CA GLY A 171 24.56 15.60 0.23
C GLY A 171 25.64 16.40 0.96
N ALA A 172 25.39 16.81 2.20
CA ALA A 172 26.35 17.48 3.05
C ALA A 172 27.56 16.58 3.39
N GLY A 173 27.31 15.31 3.73
CA GLY A 173 28.35 14.32 4.00
C GLY A 173 29.26 14.09 2.79
N LEU A 174 28.68 13.90 1.61
CA LEU A 174 29.42 13.76 0.35
C LEU A 174 30.20 15.05 0.01
N GLY A 175 29.60 16.22 0.23
CA GLY A 175 30.27 17.51 0.06
C GLY A 175 31.52 17.66 0.96
N LEU A 176 31.41 17.29 2.23
CA LEU A 176 32.53 17.29 3.18
C LEU A 176 33.64 16.33 2.76
N LEU A 177 33.29 15.11 2.35
CA LEU A 177 34.26 14.12 1.85
C LEU A 177 35.00 14.64 0.61
N GLY A 178 34.28 15.27 -0.32
CA GLY A 178 34.88 15.91 -1.50
C GLY A 178 35.86 17.03 -1.14
N LEU A 179 35.53 17.88 -0.16
CA LEU A 179 36.42 18.93 0.33
C LEU A 179 37.69 18.38 0.99
N VAL A 180 37.56 17.32 1.81
CA VAL A 180 38.70 16.66 2.46
C VAL A 180 39.62 16.00 1.43
N ALA A 181 39.06 15.29 0.45
CA ALA A 181 39.82 14.68 -0.63
C ALA A 181 40.59 15.74 -1.45
N ARG A 182 39.95 16.88 -1.75
CA ARG A 182 40.58 18.00 -2.47
C ARG A 182 41.73 18.63 -1.69
N ARG A 183 41.60 18.77 -0.36
CA ARG A 183 42.68 19.28 0.52
C ARG A 183 43.88 18.34 0.54
N ARG A 184 43.66 17.03 0.63
CA ARG A 184 44.75 16.03 0.60
C ARG A 184 45.52 16.04 -0.73
N LYS A 185 44.81 16.17 -1.86
CA LYS A 185 45.44 16.28 -3.18
C LYS A 185 46.30 17.54 -3.33
N ARG A 186 45.86 18.69 -2.79
CA ARG A 186 46.64 19.94 -2.78
C ARG A 186 47.88 19.86 -1.90
N ASN A 187 47.80 19.20 -0.75
CA ASN A 187 48.93 19.10 0.18
C ASN A 187 49.95 18.02 -0.23
N GLY A 188 49.58 17.07 -1.09
CA GLY A 188 50.48 16.05 -1.63
C GLY A 188 51.30 16.48 -2.86
N GLN A 189 51.10 17.70 -3.39
CA GLN A 189 51.87 18.23 -4.53
C GLN A 189 52.98 19.22 -4.13
N VAL A 190 53.31 19.35 -2.84
CA VAL A 190 54.37 20.24 -2.33
C VAL A 190 55.55 19.41 -1.81
N VAL A 191 56.15 18.59 -2.67
CA VAL A 191 57.53 18.08 -2.51
C VAL A 191 58.11 17.85 -3.91
N ASN A 192 58.88 18.81 -4.40
CA ASN A 192 59.90 18.68 -5.44
C ASN A 192 60.98 19.73 -5.16
#